data_AF-A0A0L7LT66-F1
#
_entry.id   AF-A0A0L7LT66-F1
#
_cell.length_a   1.000
_cell.length_b   1.000
_cell.length_c   1.000
_cell.angle_alpha   90.00
_cell.angle_beta   90.00
_cell.angle_gamma   90.00
#
_symmetry.space_group_name_H-M   'P 1'
#
loop_
_entity.id
_entity.type
_entity.pdbx_description
1 polymer ?
#
loop_
_entity_poly.entity_id
_entity_poly.type
_entity_poly.pdbx_seq_one_letter_code
_entity_poly.pdbx_strand_id
1 'polypeptide(L)'
;RTEISPLRTPVFSPRGILVEIGEKAIVGKIQQDPIRYVPIVNPRSILPLLENEWQRQEVGLPSQKNEEIQAARLIVIRKRKMKKHQRRKLWKKMRHRWARVKQRRRLTKEKIFQSELLAMVKAANEFSAEDYVRGKLEKANHTPLPTRWRHKRLPEFIIRQLLGIDKKINYKHTDKYKA
;
A
#
# COMPACT_ATOMS: atom_id res chain seq x y z
N ARG A 1 -58.33 13.04 -6.10
CA ARG A 1 -56.98 13.61 -6.27
C ARG A 1 -56.22 13.32 -4.98
N THR A 2 -55.36 12.30 -4.99
CA THR A 2 -54.57 11.87 -3.84
C THR A 2 -53.15 12.41 -4.02
N GLU A 3 -52.70 13.25 -3.09
CA GLU A 3 -51.35 13.83 -3.13
C GLU A 3 -50.33 12.76 -2.73
N ILE A 4 -49.51 12.35 -3.69
CA ILE A 4 -48.37 11.46 -3.46
C ILE A 4 -47.23 12.34 -2.93
N SER A 5 -46.86 12.14 -1.67
CA SER A 5 -45.71 12.79 -1.06
C SER A 5 -44.43 12.38 -1.81
N PRO A 6 -43.49 13.30 -2.10
CA PRO A 6 -42.27 12.94 -2.81
C PRO A 6 -41.40 12.05 -1.91
N LEU A 7 -41.05 10.86 -2.40
CA LEU A 7 -40.14 9.94 -1.73
C LEU A 7 -38.78 10.62 -1.53
N ARG A 8 -38.36 10.80 -0.27
CA ARG A 8 -37.02 11.26 0.09
C ARG A 8 -35.99 10.26 -0.46
N THR A 9 -35.20 10.69 -1.44
CA THR A 9 -34.05 9.93 -1.92
C THR A 9 -32.97 9.91 -0.84
N PRO A 10 -32.42 8.74 -0.44
CA PRO A 10 -31.27 8.72 0.45
C PRO A 10 -30.06 9.22 -0.32
N VAL A 11 -29.63 10.45 -0.02
CA VAL A 11 -28.32 10.94 -0.46
C VAL A 11 -27.27 10.18 0.33
N PHE A 12 -26.73 9.12 -0.28
CA PHE A 12 -25.49 8.50 0.19
C PHE A 12 -24.34 9.47 -0.04
N SER A 13 -24.21 10.47 0.84
CA SER A 13 -22.98 11.23 0.98
C SER A 13 -21.99 10.31 1.69
N PRO A 14 -20.89 9.89 1.04
CA PRO A 14 -19.86 9.18 1.77
C PRO A 14 -19.46 10.12 2.90
N ARG A 15 -19.62 9.65 4.15
CA ARG A 15 -19.00 10.27 5.31
C ARG A 15 -17.51 10.31 5.02
N GLY A 16 -17.07 11.40 4.37
CA GLY A 16 -15.70 11.83 4.44
C GLY A 16 -15.43 11.90 5.93
N ILE A 17 -14.41 11.16 6.36
CA ILE A 17 -13.78 11.44 7.63
C ILE A 17 -13.33 12.88 7.50
N LEU A 18 -14.16 13.79 8.02
CA LEU A 18 -13.81 15.18 8.24
C LEU A 18 -12.78 15.09 9.35
N VAL A 19 -11.52 14.82 8.97
CA VAL A 19 -10.40 15.24 9.79
C VAL A 19 -10.43 16.75 9.63
N GLU A 20 -11.23 17.42 10.45
CA GLU A 20 -10.96 18.81 10.76
C GLU A 20 -9.57 18.80 11.35
N ILE A 21 -8.59 19.16 10.52
CA ILE A 21 -7.34 19.70 10.99
C ILE A 21 -7.72 21.08 11.52
N GLY A 22 -8.44 21.11 12.64
CA GLY A 22 -8.36 22.23 13.53
C GLY A 22 -6.88 22.30 13.88
N GLU A 23 -6.21 23.34 13.39
CA GLU A 23 -4.95 23.77 13.96
C GLU A 23 -5.20 23.80 15.47
N LYS A 24 -4.63 22.85 16.21
CA LYS A 24 -4.66 22.94 17.67
C LYS A 24 -4.06 24.30 17.95
N ALA A 25 -4.89 25.22 18.45
CA ALA A 25 -4.41 26.49 18.94
C ALA A 25 -3.20 26.18 19.83
N ILE A 26 -2.11 26.92 19.64
CA ILE A 26 -0.91 26.77 20.44
C ILE A 26 -1.28 27.24 21.85
N VAL A 27 -1.91 26.36 22.63
CA VAL A 27 -2.17 26.55 24.05
C VAL A 27 -0.80 26.44 24.69
N GLY A 28 -0.24 27.59 25.08
CA GLY A 28 1.05 27.65 25.75
C GLY A 28 2.08 28.62 25.17
N LYS A 29 1.70 29.61 24.34
CA LYS A 29 2.46 30.86 24.41
C LYS A 29 2.16 31.47 25.78
N ILE A 30 3.00 31.16 26.77
CA ILE A 30 3.05 31.91 28.02
C ILE A 30 3.17 33.36 27.58
N GLN A 31 2.13 34.17 27.81
CA GLN A 31 2.26 35.62 27.75
C GLN A 31 3.32 35.94 28.81
N GLN A 32 4.55 36.14 28.38
CA GLN A 32 5.58 36.67 29.25
C GLN A 32 5.34 38.17 29.28
N ASP A 33 5.11 38.71 30.48
CA ASP A 33 5.07 40.15 30.68
C ASP A 33 6.35 40.77 30.10
N PRO A 34 6.26 41.98 29.50
CA PRO A 34 7.46 42.65 29.02
C PRO A 34 8.46 42.79 30.17
N ILE A 35 9.73 42.44 29.89
CA ILE A 35 10.83 42.55 30.86
C ILE A 35 10.79 43.95 31.45
N ARG A 36 10.68 44.04 32.79
CA ARG A 36 10.67 45.33 33.50
C ARG A 36 11.95 46.08 33.15
N TYR A 37 11.81 47.30 32.65
CA TYR A 37 12.96 48.16 32.35
C TYR A 37 13.79 48.36 33.61
N VAL A 38 15.02 47.85 33.60
CA VAL A 38 16.03 48.15 34.62
C VAL A 38 16.92 49.23 34.02
N PRO A 39 16.95 50.45 34.60
CA PRO A 39 17.82 51.49 34.09
C PRO A 39 19.29 51.05 34.17
N ILE A 40 20.05 51.29 33.12
CA ILE A 40 21.50 51.09 33.10
C ILE A 40 22.11 52.13 34.05
N VAL A 41 22.44 51.70 35.27
CA VAL A 41 23.13 52.55 36.25
C VAL A 41 24.58 52.70 35.78
N ASN A 42 24.97 53.94 35.49
CA ASN A 42 26.34 54.30 35.16
C ASN A 42 27.25 53.97 36.38
N PRO A 43 28.32 53.17 36.23
CA PRO A 43 29.14 52.71 37.36
C PRO A 43 29.96 53.82 38.05
N ARG A 44 29.75 55.09 37.72
CA ARG A 44 30.45 56.25 38.31
C ARG A 44 29.68 57.01 39.39
N SER A 45 28.51 56.54 39.85
CA SER A 45 27.87 57.11 41.05
C SER A 45 28.33 56.38 42.31
N ILE A 46 29.19 57.03 43.07
CA ILE A 46 29.71 56.63 44.38
C ILE A 46 28.56 56.65 45.39
N LEU A 47 27.96 55.50 45.73
CA LEU A 47 27.19 55.30 46.97
C LEU A 47 27.36 53.85 47.47
N PRO A 48 27.30 53.62 48.79
CA PRO A 48 28.09 52.60 49.47
C PRO A 48 27.52 51.18 49.34
N LEU A 49 28.46 50.23 49.45
CA LEU A 49 28.29 48.78 49.42
C LEU A 49 27.14 48.32 50.33
N LEU A 50 26.02 47.93 49.70
CA LEU A 50 25.08 47.01 50.32
C LEU A 50 25.61 45.59 50.12
N GLU A 51 25.75 44.87 51.22
CA GLU A 51 26.24 43.51 51.30
C GLU A 51 25.41 42.58 50.38
N ASN A 52 26.03 42.12 49.30
CA ASN A 52 25.41 41.26 48.31
C ASN A 52 25.40 39.80 48.81
N GLU A 53 24.42 39.42 49.62
CA GLU A 53 24.05 38.00 49.83
C GLU A 53 23.27 37.40 48.64
N TRP A 54 23.29 38.06 47.47
CA TRP A 54 22.49 37.70 46.29
C TRP A 54 23.28 37.05 45.15
N GLN A 55 24.49 36.56 45.40
CA GLN A 55 25.33 35.93 44.37
C GLN A 55 26.02 34.64 44.86
N ARG A 56 25.24 33.57 45.08
CA ARG A 56 25.77 32.19 45.12
C ARG A 56 24.82 31.17 44.49
N GLN A 57 24.18 31.53 43.38
CA GLN A 57 23.87 30.53 42.37
C GLN A 57 24.74 30.84 41.17
N GLU A 58 25.93 30.25 41.17
CA GLU A 58 26.70 30.11 39.94
C GLU A 58 25.82 29.30 38.98
N VAL A 59 25.14 29.99 38.07
CA VAL A 59 24.51 29.35 36.92
C VAL A 59 25.67 28.88 36.06
N GLY A 60 26.14 27.65 36.31
CA GLY A 60 27.15 27.01 35.49
C GLY A 60 26.75 27.07 34.01
N LEU A 61 27.73 27.18 33.11
CA LEU A 61 27.46 27.22 31.68
C LEU A 61 26.51 26.07 31.30
N PRO A 62 25.46 26.29 30.50
CA PRO A 62 24.59 25.22 30.07
C PRO A 62 25.45 24.15 29.39
N SER A 63 25.29 22.88 29.81
CA SER A 63 26.00 21.74 29.22
C SER A 63 25.95 21.84 27.70
N GLN A 64 27.13 21.82 27.07
CA GLN A 64 27.31 21.96 25.64
C GLN A 64 26.58 20.79 24.97
N LYS A 65 25.31 21.00 24.60
CA LYS A 65 24.51 19.98 23.94
C LYS A 65 25.21 19.72 22.61
N ASN A 66 25.85 18.57 22.51
CA ASN A 66 26.34 18.03 21.26
C ASN A 66 25.14 17.99 20.31
N GLU A 67 25.03 18.97 19.41
CA GLU A 67 24.01 18.95 18.37
C GLU A 67 24.26 17.69 17.55
N GLU A 68 23.38 16.69 17.68
CA GLU A 68 23.46 15.48 16.87
C GLU A 68 23.62 15.90 15.40
N ILE A 69 24.61 15.36 14.69
CA ILE A 69 24.85 15.69 13.29
C ILE A 69 23.66 15.17 12.46
N GLN A 70 22.58 15.97 12.37
CA GLN A 70 21.34 15.64 11.67
C GLN A 70 21.52 15.62 10.14
N ALA A 71 22.72 15.95 9.65
CA ALA A 71 23.06 15.97 8.23
C ALA A 71 22.74 14.66 7.52
N ALA A 72 22.98 13.51 8.17
CA ALA A 72 22.63 12.20 7.61
C ALA A 72 21.11 12.06 7.38
N ARG A 73 20.28 12.51 8.33
CA ARG A 73 18.80 12.51 8.21
C ARG A 73 18.36 13.46 7.09
N LEU A 74 18.97 14.64 6.99
CA LEU A 74 18.69 15.62 5.93
C LEU A 74 19.01 15.09 4.53
N ILE A 75 20.10 14.34 4.35
CA ILE A 75 20.44 13.71 3.07
C ILE A 75 19.35 12.71 2.66
N VAL A 76 18.87 11.86 3.59
CA VAL A 76 17.79 10.91 3.32
C VAL A 76 16.50 11.63 2.94
N ILE A 77 16.14 12.69 3.68
CA ILE A 77 14.95 13.50 3.40
C ILE A 77 15.06 14.16 2.02
N ARG A 78 16.21 14.75 1.66
CA ARG A 78 16.43 15.37 0.35
C ARG A 78 16.34 14.35 -0.79
N LYS A 79 16.90 13.15 -0.63
CA LYS A 79 16.76 12.05 -1.61
C LYS A 79 15.29 11.66 -1.81
N ARG A 80 14.52 11.50 -0.71
CA ARG A 80 13.08 11.20 -0.77
C ARG A 80 12.28 12.33 -1.41
N LYS A 81 12.59 13.59 -1.06
CA LYS A 81 12.01 14.80 -1.66
C LYS A 81 12.23 14.80 -3.17
N MET A 82 13.47 14.56 -3.62
CA MET A 82 13.81 14.56 -5.04
C MET A 82 13.09 13.46 -5.81
N LYS A 83 13.04 12.22 -5.28
CA LYS A 83 12.27 11.12 -5.87
C LYS A 83 10.78 11.46 -6.01
N LYS A 84 10.17 12.06 -4.97
CA LYS A 84 8.77 12.51 -4.99
C LYS A 84 8.55 13.62 -6.02
N HIS A 85 9.46 14.60 -6.10
CA HIS A 85 9.42 15.69 -7.07
C HIS A 85 9.49 15.16 -8.52
N GLN A 86 10.49 14.33 -8.82
CA GLN A 86 10.66 13.71 -10.14
C GLN A 86 9.44 12.86 -10.52
N ARG A 87 8.90 12.07 -9.58
CA ARG A 87 7.67 11.29 -9.80
C ARG A 87 6.50 12.21 -10.16
N ARG A 88 6.26 13.28 -9.39
CA ARG A 88 5.21 14.27 -9.69
C ARG A 88 5.41 14.93 -11.07
N LYS A 89 6.66 15.26 -11.44
CA LYS A 89 6.99 15.82 -12.75
C LYS A 89 6.65 14.84 -13.88
N LEU A 90 7.01 13.57 -13.71
CA LEU A 90 6.65 12.49 -14.64
C LEU A 90 5.13 12.32 -14.73
N TRP A 91 4.41 12.40 -13.61
CA TRP A 91 2.95 12.26 -13.56
C TRP A 91 2.23 13.34 -14.35
N LYS A 92 2.72 14.58 -14.26
CA LYS A 92 2.22 15.70 -15.07
C LYS A 92 2.53 15.47 -16.56
N LYS A 93 3.78 15.11 -16.89
CA LYS A 93 4.22 14.87 -18.28
C LYS A 93 3.45 13.73 -18.97
N MET A 94 3.18 12.64 -18.25
CA MET A 94 2.60 11.40 -18.80
C MET A 94 1.09 11.25 -18.56
N ARG A 95 0.40 12.28 -18.05
CA ARG A 95 -1.01 12.23 -17.61
C ARG A 95 -1.92 11.52 -18.61
N HIS A 96 -1.89 11.93 -19.87
CA HIS A 96 -2.77 11.38 -20.92
C HIS A 96 -2.39 9.95 -21.32
N ARG A 97 -1.09 9.61 -21.34
CA ARG A 97 -0.64 8.25 -21.62
C ARG A 97 -1.15 7.28 -20.55
N TRP A 98 -1.05 7.66 -19.28
CA TRP A 98 -1.53 6.83 -18.19
C TRP A 98 -3.04 6.78 -18.07
N ALA A 99 -3.75 7.86 -18.40
CA ALA A 99 -5.20 7.84 -18.53
C ALA A 99 -5.64 6.79 -19.57
N ARG A 100 -5.00 6.77 -20.75
CA ARG A 100 -5.24 5.74 -21.78
C ARG A 100 -4.95 4.32 -21.29
N VAL A 101 -3.81 4.12 -20.62
CA VAL A 101 -3.46 2.79 -20.05
C VAL A 101 -4.48 2.36 -18.98
N LYS A 102 -4.89 3.27 -18.10
CA LYS A 102 -5.89 3.01 -17.05
C LYS A 102 -7.24 2.65 -17.66
N GLN A 103 -7.67 3.38 -18.69
CA GLN A 103 -8.91 3.10 -19.41
C GLN A 103 -8.87 1.72 -20.07
N ARG A 104 -7.80 1.40 -20.82
CA ARG A 104 -7.64 0.07 -21.44
C ARG A 104 -7.68 -1.07 -20.42
N ARG A 105 -7.01 -0.90 -19.28
CA ARG A 105 -7.04 -1.89 -18.19
C ARG A 105 -8.46 -2.06 -17.62
N ARG A 106 -9.22 -0.97 -17.45
CA ARG A 106 -10.62 -1.04 -17.02
C ARG A 106 -11.49 -1.79 -18.02
N LEU A 107 -11.40 -1.45 -19.30
CA LEU A 107 -12.14 -2.12 -20.37
C LEU A 107 -11.81 -3.61 -20.46
N THR A 108 -10.53 -3.98 -20.29
CA THR A 108 -10.12 -5.39 -20.29
C THR A 108 -10.71 -6.14 -19.10
N LYS A 109 -10.67 -5.54 -17.91
CA LYS A 109 -11.29 -6.12 -16.71
C LYS A 109 -12.79 -6.29 -16.86
N GLU A 110 -13.47 -5.29 -17.41
CA GLU A 110 -14.91 -5.35 -17.66
C GLU A 110 -15.27 -6.48 -18.64
N LYS A 111 -14.51 -6.61 -19.74
CA LYS A 111 -14.72 -7.70 -20.70
C LYS A 111 -14.52 -9.07 -20.07
N ILE A 112 -13.47 -9.24 -19.26
CA ILE A 112 -13.20 -10.49 -18.54
C ILE A 112 -14.38 -10.80 -17.61
N PHE A 113 -14.81 -9.82 -16.82
CA PHE A 113 -15.94 -9.97 -15.90
C PHE A 113 -17.24 -10.35 -16.63
N GLN A 114 -17.56 -9.68 -17.74
CA GLN A 114 -18.74 -10.01 -18.55
C GLN A 114 -18.64 -11.43 -19.14
N SER A 115 -17.46 -11.83 -19.62
CA SER A 115 -17.25 -13.19 -20.13
C SER A 115 -17.41 -14.26 -19.05
N GLU A 116 -16.95 -13.98 -17.83
CA GLU A 116 -17.12 -14.88 -16.69
C GLU A 116 -18.59 -15.03 -16.31
N LEU A 117 -19.35 -13.93 -16.28
CA LEU A 117 -20.80 -13.97 -16.02
C LEU A 117 -21.55 -14.78 -17.09
N LEU A 118 -21.25 -14.54 -18.36
CA LEU A 118 -21.86 -15.30 -19.46
C LEU A 118 -21.51 -16.79 -19.37
N ALA A 119 -20.27 -17.12 -18.99
CA ALA A 119 -19.85 -18.50 -18.78
C ALA A 119 -20.61 -19.15 -17.61
N MET A 120 -20.83 -18.43 -16.51
CA MET A 120 -21.64 -18.93 -15.38
C MET A 120 -23.09 -19.19 -15.78
N VAL A 121 -23.72 -18.26 -16.50
CA VAL A 121 -25.10 -18.42 -16.99
C VAL A 121 -25.19 -19.60 -17.95
N LYS A 122 -24.23 -19.72 -18.88
CA LYS A 122 -24.17 -20.84 -19.81
C LYS A 122 -24.03 -22.18 -19.06
N ALA A 123 -23.12 -22.27 -18.11
CA ALA A 123 -22.92 -23.47 -17.29
C ALA A 123 -24.17 -23.82 -16.47
N ALA A 124 -24.91 -22.82 -15.97
CA ALA A 124 -26.16 -23.04 -15.26
C ALA A 124 -27.28 -23.55 -16.19
N ASN A 125 -27.37 -23.02 -17.41
CA ASN A 125 -28.37 -23.45 -18.39
C ASN A 125 -28.08 -24.85 -18.94
N GLU A 126 -26.80 -25.19 -19.12
CA GLU A 126 -26.34 -26.51 -19.58
C GLU A 126 -26.25 -27.54 -18.45
N PHE A 127 -26.65 -27.17 -17.22
CA PHE A 127 -26.51 -28.05 -16.06
C PHE A 127 -27.49 -29.24 -16.14
N SER A 128 -26.92 -30.44 -16.30
CA SER A 128 -27.62 -31.71 -16.19
C SER A 128 -27.25 -32.40 -14.87
N ALA A 129 -28.26 -32.72 -14.05
CA ALA A 129 -28.05 -33.35 -12.75
C ALA A 129 -27.41 -34.75 -12.88
N GLU A 130 -27.80 -35.51 -13.91
CA GLU A 130 -27.28 -36.85 -14.18
C GLU A 130 -25.78 -36.80 -14.51
N ASP A 131 -25.37 -35.90 -15.40
CA ASP A 131 -23.97 -35.75 -15.80
C ASP A 131 -23.10 -35.26 -14.63
N TYR A 132 -23.65 -34.37 -13.79
CA TYR A 132 -22.99 -33.94 -12.56
C TYR A 132 -22.73 -35.11 -11.61
N VAL A 133 -23.73 -35.96 -11.34
CA VAL A 133 -23.59 -37.13 -10.48
C VAL A 133 -22.63 -38.14 -11.08
N ARG A 134 -22.74 -38.42 -12.39
CA ARG A 134 -21.82 -39.32 -13.11
C ARG A 134 -20.37 -38.85 -12.95
N GLY A 135 -20.09 -37.57 -13.18
CA GLY A 135 -18.76 -37.01 -13.02
C GLY A 135 -18.23 -37.04 -11.57
N LYS A 136 -19.12 -37.00 -10.56
CA LYS A 136 -18.73 -37.19 -9.15
C LYS A 136 -18.36 -38.64 -8.85
N LEU A 137 -19.15 -39.59 -9.34
CA LEU A 137 -18.87 -41.03 -9.21
C LEU A 137 -17.57 -41.41 -9.93
N GLU A 138 -17.34 -40.91 -11.13
CA GLU A 138 -16.09 -41.11 -11.88
C GLU A 138 -14.88 -40.59 -11.10
N LYS A 139 -14.96 -39.39 -10.52
CA LYS A 139 -13.88 -38.82 -9.69
C LYS A 139 -13.64 -39.63 -8.42
N ALA A 140 -14.69 -40.14 -7.79
CA ALA A 140 -14.58 -40.98 -6.60
C ALA A 140 -13.94 -42.34 -6.92
N ASN A 141 -14.27 -42.90 -8.07
CA ASN A 141 -13.75 -44.19 -8.54
C ASN A 141 -12.36 -44.06 -9.22
N HIS A 142 -11.94 -42.85 -9.57
CA HIS A 142 -10.66 -42.60 -10.25
C HIS A 142 -9.47 -42.86 -9.32
N THR A 143 -8.63 -43.82 -9.67
CA THR A 143 -7.38 -44.13 -8.98
C THR A 143 -6.25 -43.23 -9.50
N PRO A 144 -5.72 -42.30 -8.69
CA PRO A 144 -4.67 -41.39 -9.16
C PRO A 144 -3.36 -42.15 -9.41
N LEU A 145 -2.69 -41.80 -10.50
CA LEU A 145 -1.38 -42.34 -10.81
C LEU A 145 -0.32 -41.86 -9.80
N PRO A 146 0.65 -42.70 -9.44
CA PRO A 146 1.75 -42.27 -8.58
C PRO A 146 2.58 -41.17 -9.25
N THR A 147 2.92 -40.11 -8.52
CA THR A 147 3.74 -38.99 -9.06
C THR A 147 5.23 -39.35 -9.18
N ARG A 148 5.66 -40.45 -8.55
CA ARG A 148 7.06 -40.89 -8.48
C ARG A 148 7.16 -42.36 -8.86
N TRP A 149 8.26 -42.71 -9.53
CA TRP A 149 8.64 -44.08 -9.81
C TRP A 149 10.06 -44.32 -9.28
N ARG A 150 10.25 -45.33 -8.42
CA ARG A 150 11.56 -45.64 -7.79
C ARG A 150 12.27 -44.38 -7.28
N HIS A 151 11.55 -43.57 -6.50
CA HIS A 151 12.00 -42.31 -5.89
C HIS A 151 12.29 -41.14 -6.85
N LYS A 152 12.16 -41.32 -8.17
CA LYS A 152 12.33 -40.25 -9.17
C LYS A 152 10.97 -39.69 -9.59
N ARG A 153 10.86 -38.37 -9.75
CA ARG A 153 9.67 -37.74 -10.37
C ARG A 153 9.80 -37.88 -11.87
N LEU A 154 8.85 -38.55 -12.49
CA LEU A 154 8.78 -38.71 -13.94
C LEU A 154 7.49 -38.06 -14.47
N PRO A 155 7.47 -37.64 -15.75
CA PRO A 155 6.24 -37.24 -16.43
C PRO A 155 5.18 -38.35 -16.39
N GLU A 156 3.90 -37.96 -16.34
CA GLU A 156 2.76 -38.88 -16.21
C GLU A 156 2.75 -39.98 -17.28
N PHE A 157 3.01 -39.61 -18.54
CA PHE A 157 3.01 -40.57 -19.66
C PHE A 157 4.06 -41.68 -19.49
N ILE A 158 5.23 -41.38 -18.92
CA ILE A 158 6.26 -42.39 -18.65
C ILE A 158 5.79 -43.32 -17.54
N ILE A 159 5.17 -42.78 -16.50
CA ILE A 159 4.66 -43.57 -15.38
C ILE A 159 3.52 -44.50 -15.84
N ARG A 160 2.62 -44.03 -16.72
CA ARG A 160 1.59 -44.85 -17.37
C ARG A 160 2.18 -46.01 -18.16
N GLN A 161 3.24 -45.76 -18.93
CA GLN A 161 3.96 -46.81 -19.67
C GLN A 161 4.66 -47.80 -18.73
N LEU A 162 5.28 -47.32 -17.65
CA LEU A 162 5.94 -48.15 -16.64
C LEU A 162 4.95 -49.04 -15.86
N LEU A 163 3.73 -48.55 -15.65
CA LEU A 163 2.62 -49.30 -15.05
C LEU A 163 1.92 -50.23 -16.05
N GLY A 164 2.29 -50.20 -17.34
CA GLY A 164 1.70 -51.04 -18.39
C GLY A 164 0.29 -50.62 -18.83
N ILE A 165 -0.15 -49.42 -18.47
CA ILE A 165 -1.48 -48.88 -18.82
C ILE A 165 -1.50 -48.43 -20.29
N ASP A 166 -0.44 -47.73 -20.71
CA ASP A 166 -0.29 -47.22 -22.07
C ASP A 166 0.70 -48.06 -22.89
N LYS A 167 0.47 -48.15 -24.20
CA LYS A 167 1.40 -48.79 -25.14
C LYS A 167 2.73 -48.02 -25.17
N LYS A 168 3.85 -48.74 -25.26
CA LYS A 168 5.18 -48.15 -25.37
C LYS A 168 5.29 -47.34 -26.66
N ILE A 169 5.35 -46.02 -26.54
CA ILE A 169 5.51 -45.12 -27.69
C ILE A 169 6.99 -45.16 -28.10
N ASN A 170 7.25 -45.45 -29.38
CA ASN A 170 8.60 -45.41 -29.94
C ASN A 170 8.93 -43.95 -30.32
N TYR A 171 9.52 -43.20 -29.38
CA TYR A 171 9.85 -41.79 -29.61
C TYR A 171 10.91 -41.67 -30.71
N LYS A 172 10.53 -41.12 -31.87
CA LYS A 172 11.51 -40.57 -32.81
C LYS A 172 11.89 -39.18 -32.32
N HIS A 173 13.15 -39.01 -31.91
CA HIS A 173 13.71 -37.71 -31.53
C HIS A 173 13.95 -36.89 -32.79
N THR A 174 12.89 -36.32 -33.36
CA THR A 174 12.98 -35.45 -34.53
C THR A 174 12.24 -34.17 -34.26
N ASP A 175 12.89 -33.25 -33.57
CA ASP A 175 12.62 -31.81 -33.70
C ASP A 175 13.96 -31.07 -33.58
N LYS A 176 14.54 -30.74 -34.74
CA LYS A 176 15.61 -29.74 -34.82
C LYS A 176 14.97 -28.40 -34.46
N TYR A 177 15.40 -27.78 -33.37
CA TYR A 177 15.05 -26.39 -33.09
C TYR A 177 15.52 -25.52 -34.27
N LYS A 178 14.58 -24.98 -35.05
CA LYS A 178 14.89 -23.88 -35.97
C LYS A 178 15.29 -22.69 -35.11
N ALA A 179 16.57 -22.31 -35.21
CA ALA A 179 17.12 -21.09 -34.63
C ALA A 179 16.46 -19.84 -35.22
#